data_AF-A0A3C0VR11-F1
#
_entry.id   AF-A0A3C0VR11-F1
#
_cell.length_a   1.000
_cell.length_b   1.000
_cell.length_c   1.000
_cell.angle_alpha   90.00
_cell.angle_beta   90.00
_cell.angle_gamma   90.00
#
_symmetry.space_group_name_H-M   'P 1'
#
loop_
_entity.id
_entity.type
_entity.pdbx_description
1 polymer ?
#
loop_
_entity_poly.entity_id
_entity_poly.type
_entity_poly.pdbx_seq_one_letter_code
_entity_poly.pdbx_strand_id
1 'polypeptide(L)'
;MTNEEKSLIVLGVVLFFVIILTLLGIREKKEKRNKILKRIKASYGRINKKKVSPLRLDGLKGYLNKHNDNSVLIDDITWHDLDMDRLFTMLNNTQSSCGEEYLYYMLRKPIHNNEDRVGLDNDICFMADNSRQDIRVKIQEELAGIGKYDNNSIYDHLDYTSSIADKCKSGTHIFSLLFLIVSIAMIFISTGIGIILVIAAISFNILSYYRIKSEILPYMNSLKYVMGLYKEGKNITGYKDDFKESQALSNRINLVENATQALKPFAKKSGFVFASAYGGQSIFSFLRDYFNMLTHFDLIMFNKMIKNLDASYDDVDRLIGNLGYFDSIIAIGSYREALDAWCKPAYEEGSIGIKAENMYHP
;
A
#
# COMPACT_ATOMS: atom_id res chain seq x y z
N MET A 1 -10.87 -37.00 40.68
CA MET A 1 -11.04 -35.85 39.79
C MET A 1 -12.37 -35.96 39.06
N THR A 2 -13.31 -35.07 39.33
CA THR A 2 -14.63 -35.06 38.66
C THR A 2 -14.49 -34.65 37.18
N ASN A 3 -15.48 -34.98 36.34
CA ASN A 3 -15.47 -34.56 34.93
C ASN A 3 -15.45 -33.03 34.79
N GLU A 4 -15.98 -32.30 35.78
CA GLU A 4 -15.92 -30.84 35.87
C GLU A 4 -14.49 -30.35 36.10
N GLU A 5 -13.75 -30.96 37.04
CA GLU A 5 -12.35 -30.62 37.30
C GLU A 5 -11.46 -30.87 36.08
N LYS A 6 -11.67 -31.98 35.36
CA LYS A 6 -10.99 -32.26 34.08
C LYS A 6 -11.29 -31.18 33.03
N SER A 7 -12.56 -30.78 32.92
CA SER A 7 -12.98 -29.75 31.96
C SER A 7 -12.40 -28.38 32.29
N LEU A 8 -12.36 -27.99 33.57
CA LEU A 8 -11.73 -26.76 34.06
C LEU A 8 -10.22 -26.73 33.79
N ILE A 9 -9.52 -27.85 34.00
CA ILE A 9 -8.08 -27.96 33.70
C ILE A 9 -7.83 -27.82 32.20
N VAL A 10 -8.63 -28.50 31.35
CA VAL A 10 -8.51 -28.38 29.89
C VAL A 10 -8.77 -26.94 29.43
N LEU A 11 -9.79 -26.28 29.95
CA LEU A 11 -10.09 -24.86 29.68
C LEU A 11 -8.93 -23.94 30.10
N GLY A 12 -8.35 -24.16 31.28
CA GLY A 12 -7.21 -23.41 31.78
C GLY A 12 -5.97 -23.57 30.89
N VAL A 13 -5.69 -24.80 30.43
CA VAL A 13 -4.58 -25.08 29.51
C VAL A 13 -4.81 -24.40 28.15
N VAL A 14 -6.02 -24.50 27.58
CA VAL A 14 -6.36 -23.84 26.32
C VAL A 14 -6.21 -22.32 26.43
N LEU A 15 -6.72 -21.71 27.51
CA LEU A 15 -6.60 -20.27 27.73
C LEU A 15 -5.13 -19.84 27.85
N PHE A 16 -4.31 -20.61 28.56
CA PHE A 16 -2.87 -20.37 28.69
C PHE A 16 -2.15 -20.40 27.33
N PHE A 17 -2.45 -21.39 26.48
CA PHE A 17 -1.91 -21.46 25.12
C PHE A 17 -2.36 -20.27 24.25
N VAL A 18 -3.63 -19.86 24.33
CA VAL A 18 -4.13 -18.67 23.60
C VAL A 18 -3.39 -17.40 24.05
N ILE A 19 -3.16 -17.23 25.36
CA ILE A 19 -2.40 -16.10 25.90
C ILE A 19 -0.94 -16.14 25.41
N ILE A 20 -0.28 -17.30 25.43
CA ILE A 20 1.09 -17.43 24.91
C ILE A 20 1.15 -17.08 23.42
N LEU A 21 0.26 -17.63 22.60
CA LEU A 21 0.24 -17.38 21.16
C LEU A 21 -0.01 -15.91 20.84
N THR A 22 -0.92 -15.25 21.58
CA THR A 22 -1.16 -13.81 21.40
C THR A 22 0.05 -12.97 21.81
N LEU A 23 0.72 -13.31 22.92
CA LEU A 23 1.96 -12.64 23.33
C LEU A 23 3.10 -12.84 22.32
N LEU A 24 3.26 -14.05 21.78
CA LEU A 24 4.25 -14.33 20.72
C LEU A 24 3.96 -13.50 19.46
N GLY A 25 2.70 -13.41 19.05
CA GLY A 25 2.30 -12.57 17.91
C GLY A 25 2.58 -11.07 18.13
N ILE A 26 2.30 -10.55 19.33
CA ILE A 26 2.63 -9.16 19.70
C ILE A 26 4.14 -8.93 19.66
N ARG A 27 4.92 -9.88 20.21
CA ARG A 27 6.39 -9.82 20.21
C ARG A 27 6.95 -9.81 18.79
N GLU A 28 6.48 -10.71 17.92
CA GLU A 28 6.94 -10.79 16.53
C GLU A 28 6.65 -9.47 15.77
N LYS A 29 5.46 -8.90 15.97
CA LYS A 29 5.09 -7.61 15.38
C LYS A 29 6.01 -6.49 15.87
N LYS A 30 6.32 -6.45 17.16
CA LYS A 30 7.25 -5.47 17.76
C LYS A 30 8.67 -5.65 17.24
N GLU A 31 9.15 -6.89 17.10
CA GLU A 31 10.47 -7.18 16.55
C GLU A 31 10.59 -6.78 15.07
N LYS A 32 9.57 -7.04 14.25
CA LYS A 32 9.50 -6.58 12.85
C LYS A 32 9.58 -5.05 12.76
N ARG A 33 8.78 -4.34 13.56
CA ARG A 33 8.79 -2.88 13.65
C ARG A 33 10.18 -2.35 14.05
N ASN A 34 10.78 -2.92 15.09
CA ASN A 34 12.12 -2.53 15.54
C ASN A 34 13.20 -2.77 14.48
N LYS A 35 13.10 -3.85 13.70
CA LYS A 35 14.01 -4.10 12.57
C LYS A 35 13.87 -3.04 11.47
N ILE A 36 12.65 -2.64 11.14
CA ILE A 36 12.37 -1.57 10.17
C ILE A 36 12.97 -0.24 10.66
N LEU A 37 12.70 0.15 11.91
CA LEU A 37 13.25 1.37 12.50
C LEU A 37 14.78 1.39 12.53
N LYS A 38 15.41 0.26 12.91
CA LYS A 38 16.87 0.13 12.87
C LYS A 38 17.41 0.29 11.45
N ARG A 39 16.75 -0.30 10.45
CA ARG A 39 17.13 -0.15 9.03
C ARG A 39 17.02 1.31 8.59
N ILE A 40 15.90 1.96 8.85
CA ILE A 40 15.64 3.36 8.46
C ILE A 40 16.72 4.29 9.04
N LYS A 41 17.00 4.17 10.34
CA LYS A 41 18.03 4.98 11.01
C LYS A 41 19.43 4.68 10.49
N ALA A 42 19.72 3.43 10.15
CA ALA A 42 21.04 3.03 9.65
C ALA A 42 21.26 3.36 8.17
N SER A 43 20.20 3.54 7.38
CA SER A 43 20.31 3.83 5.94
C SER A 43 20.32 5.33 5.62
N TYR A 44 19.77 6.17 6.50
CA TYR A 44 19.82 7.63 6.31
C TYR A 44 21.26 8.15 6.30
N GLY A 45 21.56 9.08 5.40
CA GLY A 45 22.93 9.61 5.22
C GLY A 45 23.93 8.59 4.67
N ARG A 46 23.46 7.51 4.00
CA ARG A 46 24.35 6.52 3.36
C ARG A 46 23.96 6.27 1.91
N ILE A 47 24.98 6.14 1.06
CA ILE A 47 24.80 5.75 -0.34
C ILE A 47 24.25 4.32 -0.42
N ASN A 48 23.12 4.17 -1.11
CA ASN A 48 22.57 2.85 -1.38
C ASN A 48 23.40 2.15 -2.47
N LYS A 49 23.80 0.91 -2.19
CA LYS A 49 24.59 0.07 -3.10
C LYS A 49 23.79 -1.10 -3.68
N LYS A 50 22.52 -1.23 -3.28
CA LYS A 50 21.66 -2.33 -3.71
C LYS A 50 21.16 -2.07 -5.12
N LYS A 51 21.69 -2.82 -6.09
CA LYS A 51 21.22 -2.78 -7.48
C LYS A 51 19.71 -3.03 -7.55
N VAL A 52 19.03 -2.17 -8.29
CA VAL A 52 17.62 -2.34 -8.66
C VAL A 52 17.56 -3.40 -9.78
N SER A 53 16.59 -4.31 -9.70
CA SER A 53 16.41 -5.30 -10.77
C SER A 53 15.93 -4.62 -12.05
N PRO A 54 16.28 -5.14 -13.25
CA PRO A 54 15.80 -4.59 -14.52
C PRO A 54 14.27 -4.52 -14.60
N LEU A 55 13.57 -5.56 -14.11
CA LEU A 55 12.10 -5.55 -14.08
C LEU A 55 11.57 -4.42 -13.19
N ARG A 56 12.19 -4.19 -12.02
CA ARG A 56 11.74 -3.11 -11.14
C ARG A 56 12.00 -1.73 -11.76
N LEU A 57 13.12 -1.54 -12.46
CA LEU A 57 13.40 -0.29 -13.19
C LEU A 57 12.30 0.02 -14.21
N ASP A 58 11.80 -0.99 -14.93
CA ASP A 58 10.69 -0.79 -15.86
C ASP A 58 9.39 -0.42 -15.12
N GLY A 59 9.10 -1.09 -14.00
CA GLY A 59 7.98 -0.75 -13.12
C GLY A 59 8.03 0.66 -12.53
N LEU A 60 9.19 1.34 -12.48
CA LEU A 60 9.29 2.73 -12.02
C LEU A 60 8.56 3.72 -12.92
N LYS A 61 8.35 3.36 -14.20
CA LYS A 61 7.71 4.22 -15.19
C LYS A 61 6.21 4.38 -14.96
N GLY A 62 5.60 3.60 -14.05
CA GLY A 62 4.17 3.60 -13.76
C GLY A 62 3.60 4.99 -13.51
N TYR A 63 4.05 5.64 -12.43
CA TYR A 63 3.62 6.99 -12.08
C TYR A 63 3.90 8.01 -13.20
N LEU A 64 5.07 7.95 -13.84
CA LEU A 64 5.46 8.83 -14.94
C LEU A 64 4.52 8.71 -16.14
N ASN A 65 4.24 7.48 -16.58
CA ASN A 65 3.36 7.23 -17.73
C ASN A 65 1.93 7.71 -17.47
N LYS A 66 1.43 7.54 -16.24
CA LYS A 66 0.10 8.00 -15.85
C LYS A 66 -0.01 9.53 -15.82
N HIS A 67 1.07 10.22 -15.45
CA HIS A 67 1.12 11.67 -15.28
C HIS A 67 1.89 12.39 -16.38
N ASN A 68 2.00 11.78 -17.56
CA ASN A 68 2.64 12.42 -18.70
C ASN A 68 1.74 13.54 -19.24
N ASP A 69 2.15 14.79 -19.02
CA ASP A 69 1.45 16.01 -19.40
C ASP A 69 2.05 16.66 -20.67
N ASN A 70 2.78 15.89 -21.48
CA ASN A 70 3.53 16.37 -22.65
C ASN A 70 4.59 17.45 -22.32
N SER A 71 5.01 17.54 -21.05
CA SER A 71 6.13 18.38 -20.65
C SER A 71 7.46 17.81 -21.16
N VAL A 72 8.50 18.65 -21.13
CA VAL A 72 9.86 18.23 -21.49
C VAL A 72 10.35 17.22 -20.47
N LEU A 73 10.53 15.99 -20.91
CA LEU A 73 11.11 14.90 -20.13
C LEU A 73 12.54 14.62 -20.60
N ILE A 74 13.38 14.15 -19.68
CA ILE A 74 14.66 13.54 -20.05
C ILE A 74 14.35 12.23 -20.79
N ASP A 75 14.70 12.18 -22.07
CA ASP A 75 14.49 11.01 -22.92
C ASP A 75 15.43 9.85 -22.54
N ASP A 76 15.15 8.66 -23.05
CA ASP A 76 15.90 7.45 -22.70
C ASP A 76 17.38 7.48 -23.15
N ILE A 77 17.70 8.20 -24.24
CA ILE A 77 19.07 8.35 -24.71
C ILE A 77 19.83 9.22 -23.71
N THR A 78 19.30 10.42 -23.42
CA THR A 78 19.90 11.33 -22.43
C THR A 78 20.01 10.69 -21.05
N TRP A 79 18.99 9.93 -20.62
CA TRP A 79 19.01 9.20 -19.36
C TRP A 79 20.15 8.16 -19.28
N HIS A 80 20.36 7.44 -20.38
CA HIS A 80 21.43 6.45 -20.47
C HIS A 80 22.82 7.10 -20.53
N ASP A 81 22.99 8.16 -21.32
CA ASP A 81 24.24 8.91 -21.46
C ASP A 81 24.71 9.49 -20.11
N LEU A 82 23.77 9.85 -19.23
CA LEU A 82 24.02 10.38 -17.89
C LEU A 82 24.16 9.30 -16.80
N ASP A 83 24.11 8.01 -17.14
CA ASP A 83 24.13 6.87 -16.20
C ASP A 83 23.12 7.05 -15.04
N MET A 84 21.91 7.51 -15.38
CA MET A 84 20.89 7.88 -14.40
C MET A 84 20.34 6.69 -13.60
N ASP A 85 20.46 5.46 -14.12
CA ASP A 85 20.11 4.24 -13.36
C ASP A 85 21.03 4.05 -12.15
N ARG A 86 22.32 4.34 -12.30
CA ARG A 86 23.28 4.33 -11.21
C ARG A 86 22.99 5.45 -10.22
N LEU A 87 22.73 6.67 -10.71
CA LEU A 87 22.37 7.80 -9.85
C LEU A 87 21.10 7.52 -9.05
N PHE A 88 20.06 7.02 -9.71
CA PHE A 88 18.81 6.61 -9.06
C PHE A 88 19.09 5.56 -7.98
N THR A 89 19.91 4.54 -8.27
CA THR A 89 20.27 3.50 -7.29
C THR A 89 20.96 4.09 -6.06
N MET A 90 21.88 5.04 -6.25
CA MET A 90 22.62 5.68 -5.16
C MET A 90 21.73 6.58 -4.29
N LEU A 91 20.81 7.30 -4.92
CA LEU A 91 19.90 8.26 -4.29
C LEU A 91 18.72 7.57 -3.62
N ASN A 92 18.23 6.46 -4.17
CA ASN A 92 17.02 5.77 -3.73
C ASN A 92 17.20 5.12 -2.34
N ASN A 93 16.86 5.89 -1.30
CA ASN A 93 16.65 5.43 0.08
C ASN A 93 15.15 5.49 0.46
N THR A 94 14.26 5.36 -0.53
CA THR A 94 12.82 5.39 -0.30
C THR A 94 12.33 4.12 0.40
N GLN A 95 11.25 4.24 1.16
CA GLN A 95 10.69 3.16 1.98
C GLN A 95 9.51 2.43 1.33
N SER A 96 8.92 3.02 0.28
CA SER A 96 7.70 2.56 -0.40
C SER A 96 7.86 2.51 -1.93
N SER A 97 7.02 1.72 -2.62
CA SER A 97 7.04 1.70 -4.10
C SER A 97 6.56 3.01 -4.73
N CYS A 98 5.58 3.70 -4.13
CA CYS A 98 5.17 5.02 -4.60
C CYS A 98 6.30 6.05 -4.43
N GLY A 99 7.11 5.94 -3.38
CA GLY A 99 8.34 6.72 -3.23
C GLY A 99 9.33 6.50 -4.37
N GLU A 100 9.61 5.24 -4.73
CA GLU A 100 10.52 4.92 -5.84
C GLU A 100 10.02 5.46 -7.19
N GLU A 101 8.74 5.24 -7.50
CA GLU A 101 8.12 5.71 -8.74
C GLU A 101 8.07 7.24 -8.81
N TYR A 102 7.72 7.90 -7.70
CA TYR A 102 7.69 9.36 -7.63
C TYR A 102 9.09 9.96 -7.74
N LEU A 103 10.09 9.35 -7.11
CA LEU A 103 11.47 9.78 -7.22
C LEU A 103 11.99 9.65 -8.66
N TYR A 104 11.68 8.53 -9.33
CA TYR A 104 12.00 8.33 -10.73
C TYR A 104 11.33 9.39 -11.62
N TYR A 105 10.04 9.67 -11.36
CA TYR A 105 9.31 10.76 -12.02
C TYR A 105 9.98 12.12 -11.84
N MET A 106 10.41 12.47 -10.62
CA MET A 106 11.12 13.73 -10.35
C MET A 106 12.45 13.84 -11.11
N LEU A 107 13.20 12.73 -11.26
CA LEU A 107 14.45 12.73 -12.02
C LEU A 107 14.21 12.86 -13.53
N ARG A 108 13.12 12.30 -14.04
CA ARG A 108 12.75 12.38 -15.46
C ARG A 108 12.17 13.74 -15.85
N LYS A 109 11.63 14.50 -14.89
CA LYS A 109 10.94 15.77 -15.13
C LYS A 109 11.59 16.92 -14.36
N PRO A 110 12.63 17.55 -14.95
CA PRO A 110 13.28 18.72 -14.35
C PRO A 110 12.30 19.87 -14.11
N ILE A 111 12.46 20.56 -12.98
CA ILE A 111 11.66 21.74 -12.65
C ILE A 111 12.26 22.96 -13.35
N HIS A 112 11.48 23.64 -14.19
CA HIS A 112 11.95 24.78 -14.98
C HIS A 112 11.76 26.13 -14.28
N ASN A 113 10.68 26.31 -13.52
CA ASN A 113 10.42 27.60 -12.85
C ASN A 113 11.21 27.72 -11.54
N ASN A 114 11.48 28.96 -11.11
CA ASN A 114 12.30 29.20 -9.93
C ASN A 114 11.57 28.88 -8.61
N GLU A 115 10.28 29.22 -8.55
CA GLU A 115 9.46 29.09 -7.35
C GLU A 115 9.34 27.63 -6.88
N ASP A 116 9.05 26.69 -7.79
CA ASP A 116 8.91 25.27 -7.46
C ASP A 116 10.25 24.65 -7.06
N ARG A 117 11.38 25.11 -7.64
CA ARG A 117 12.72 24.65 -7.23
C ARG A 117 13.04 25.08 -5.80
N VAL A 118 12.76 26.35 -5.47
CA VAL A 118 12.95 26.89 -4.12
C VAL A 118 12.01 26.16 -3.14
N GLY A 119 10.77 25.93 -3.53
CA GLY A 119 9.80 25.16 -2.74
C GLY A 119 10.28 23.73 -2.44
N LEU A 120 10.73 23.01 -3.47
CA LEU A 120 11.28 21.66 -3.31
C LEU A 120 12.50 21.65 -2.38
N ASP A 121 13.42 22.61 -2.54
CA ASP A 121 14.61 22.68 -1.70
C ASP A 121 14.28 23.00 -0.24
N ASN A 122 13.28 23.86 0.01
CA ASN A 122 12.77 24.14 1.34
C ASN A 122 12.17 22.88 1.99
N ASP A 123 11.39 22.11 1.24
CA ASP A 123 10.79 20.86 1.73
C ASP A 123 11.86 19.80 2.03
N ILE A 124 12.88 19.67 1.19
CA ILE A 124 14.03 18.78 1.44
C ILE A 124 14.77 19.22 2.72
N CYS A 125 15.09 20.52 2.84
CA CYS A 125 15.77 21.05 4.02
C CYS A 125 14.94 20.86 5.30
N PHE A 126 13.63 21.06 5.23
CA PHE A 126 12.71 20.83 6.35
C PHE A 126 12.81 19.39 6.86
N MET A 127 12.79 18.41 5.95
CA MET A 127 12.89 16.99 6.33
C MET A 127 14.30 16.57 6.72
N ALA A 128 15.34 17.22 6.17
CA ALA A 128 16.74 16.93 6.47
C ALA A 128 17.21 17.51 7.81
N ASP A 129 16.52 18.50 8.36
CA ASP A 129 16.89 19.11 9.65
C ASP A 129 16.98 18.06 10.76
N ASN A 130 18.11 18.05 11.47
CA ASN A 130 18.38 17.14 12.58
C ASN A 130 17.44 17.37 13.77
N SER A 131 16.96 18.59 14.00
CA SER A 131 15.95 18.89 15.02
C SER A 131 14.61 18.18 14.75
N ARG A 132 14.35 17.80 13.48
CA ARG A 132 13.14 17.11 13.02
C ARG A 132 13.37 15.62 12.71
N GLN A 133 14.46 15.04 13.21
CA GLN A 133 14.77 13.63 13.00
C GLN A 133 13.63 12.69 13.45
N ASP A 134 12.98 12.98 14.58
CA ASP A 134 11.91 12.12 15.11
C ASP A 134 10.70 12.07 14.19
N ILE A 135 10.25 13.21 13.65
CA ILE A 135 9.14 13.23 12.69
C ILE A 135 9.54 12.57 11.37
N ARG A 136 10.76 12.83 10.86
CA ARG A 136 11.28 12.15 9.66
C ARG A 136 11.21 10.62 9.81
N VAL A 137 11.68 10.08 10.93
CA VAL A 137 11.67 8.63 11.18
C VAL A 137 10.25 8.09 11.30
N LYS A 138 9.32 8.81 11.94
CA LYS A 138 7.90 8.42 11.99
C LYS A 138 7.30 8.35 10.60
N ILE A 139 7.49 9.36 9.76
CA ILE A 139 7.01 9.36 8.37
C ILE A 139 7.61 8.18 7.58
N GLN A 140 8.92 7.96 7.66
CA GLN A 140 9.58 6.81 7.01
C GLN A 140 9.05 5.47 7.51
N GLU A 141 8.69 5.36 8.79
CA GLU A 141 8.07 4.16 9.36
C GLU A 141 6.67 3.91 8.77
N GLU A 142 5.82 4.93 8.68
CA GLU A 142 4.52 4.81 8.04
C GLU A 142 4.67 4.45 6.55
N LEU A 143 5.58 5.11 5.83
CA LEU A 143 5.88 4.80 4.41
C LEU A 143 6.39 3.36 4.23
N ALA A 144 7.24 2.87 5.13
CA ALA A 144 7.68 1.48 5.14
C ALA A 144 6.52 0.49 5.40
N GLY A 145 5.46 0.93 6.08
CA GLY A 145 4.24 0.16 6.32
C GLY A 145 3.39 -0.06 5.06
N ILE A 146 3.46 0.85 4.08
CA ILE A 146 2.85 0.67 2.75
C ILE A 146 3.53 -0.52 2.05
N GLY A 147 4.86 -0.59 2.20
CA GLY A 147 5.70 -1.63 1.64
C GLY A 147 6.07 -1.36 0.18
N LYS A 148 6.79 -2.33 -0.39
CA LYS A 148 7.10 -2.35 -1.82
C LYS A 148 6.10 -3.27 -2.52
N TYR A 149 5.38 -2.71 -3.48
CA TYR A 149 4.68 -3.47 -4.50
C TYR A 149 5.72 -4.24 -5.33
N ASP A 150 5.29 -5.30 -6.02
CA ASP A 150 6.16 -6.24 -6.75
C ASP A 150 6.98 -5.54 -7.86
N ASN A 151 7.61 -6.28 -8.76
CA ASN A 151 8.41 -5.68 -9.84
C ASN A 151 7.61 -4.73 -10.76
N ASN A 152 6.28 -4.87 -10.83
CA ASN A 152 5.41 -4.06 -11.69
C ASN A 152 4.89 -2.80 -10.98
N SER A 153 4.31 -1.88 -11.75
CA SER A 153 3.62 -0.71 -11.19
C SER A 153 2.24 -1.10 -10.65
N ILE A 154 1.75 -0.38 -9.65
CA ILE A 154 0.36 -0.54 -9.22
C ILE A 154 -0.65 -0.11 -10.31
N TYR A 155 -0.28 0.86 -11.15
CA TYR A 155 -1.12 1.36 -12.23
C TYR A 155 -1.47 0.25 -13.23
N ASP A 156 -0.56 -0.71 -13.45
CA ASP A 156 -0.78 -1.87 -14.33
C ASP A 156 -1.93 -2.78 -13.86
N HIS A 157 -2.34 -2.67 -12.59
CA HIS A 157 -3.40 -3.50 -12.00
C HIS A 157 -4.66 -2.71 -11.61
N LEU A 158 -4.53 -1.41 -11.32
CA LEU A 158 -5.67 -0.55 -10.96
C LEU A 158 -6.61 -0.30 -12.15
N ASP A 159 -6.10 -0.26 -13.38
CA ASP A 159 -6.94 -0.02 -14.56
C ASP A 159 -7.84 -1.23 -14.90
N TYR A 160 -7.51 -2.42 -14.39
CA TYR A 160 -8.32 -3.63 -14.61
C TYR A 160 -9.42 -3.84 -13.58
N THR A 161 -9.46 -3.06 -12.49
CA THR A 161 -10.34 -3.36 -11.37
C THR A 161 -11.84 -3.26 -11.68
N SER A 162 -12.22 -2.33 -12.56
CA SER A 162 -13.61 -2.14 -13.01
C SER A 162 -14.15 -3.37 -13.76
N SER A 163 -13.34 -3.97 -14.63
CA SER A 163 -13.69 -5.17 -15.40
C SER A 163 -13.96 -6.42 -14.54
N ILE A 164 -13.46 -6.45 -13.30
CA ILE A 164 -13.64 -7.55 -12.35
C ILE A 164 -14.95 -7.43 -11.60
N ALA A 165 -15.35 -6.19 -11.25
CA ALA A 165 -16.62 -5.93 -10.56
C ALA A 165 -17.81 -6.48 -11.35
N ASP A 166 -17.71 -6.47 -12.68
CA ASP A 166 -18.73 -6.99 -13.59
C ASP A 166 -18.72 -8.52 -13.74
N LYS A 167 -17.56 -9.18 -13.52
CA LYS A 167 -17.45 -10.65 -13.56
C LYS A 167 -18.14 -11.30 -12.35
N CYS A 168 -18.09 -10.65 -11.19
CA CYS A 168 -18.78 -11.11 -10.00
C CYS A 168 -20.27 -10.73 -10.02
N LYS A 169 -21.03 -11.31 -10.95
CA LYS A 169 -22.46 -11.03 -11.13
C LYS A 169 -23.25 -11.32 -9.84
N SER A 170 -23.92 -10.29 -9.30
CA SER A 170 -24.77 -10.41 -8.11
C SER A 170 -25.84 -11.52 -8.20
N GLY A 171 -26.26 -11.89 -9.41
CA GLY A 171 -27.27 -12.93 -9.63
C GLY A 171 -26.89 -14.31 -9.11
N THR A 172 -25.61 -14.70 -9.21
CA THR A 172 -25.14 -16.02 -8.72
C THR A 172 -25.21 -16.11 -7.20
N HIS A 173 -24.90 -15.02 -6.50
CA HIS A 173 -24.97 -14.95 -5.03
C HIS A 173 -26.42 -14.92 -4.50
N ILE A 174 -27.32 -14.27 -5.23
CA ILE A 174 -28.74 -14.25 -4.88
C ILE A 174 -29.35 -15.64 -5.10
N PHE A 175 -29.03 -16.28 -6.23
CA PHE A 175 -29.48 -17.62 -6.54
C PHE A 175 -28.96 -18.64 -5.52
N SER A 176 -27.67 -18.58 -5.14
CA SER A 176 -27.07 -19.50 -4.16
C SER A 176 -27.77 -19.42 -2.79
N LEU A 177 -28.11 -18.21 -2.33
CA LEU A 177 -28.82 -17.99 -1.08
C LEU A 177 -30.28 -18.45 -1.16
N LEU A 178 -31.00 -18.10 -2.23
CA LEU A 178 -32.38 -18.53 -2.43
C LEU A 178 -32.49 -20.05 -2.56
N PHE A 179 -31.56 -20.69 -3.27
CA PHE A 179 -31.53 -22.14 -3.41
C PHE A 179 -31.36 -22.83 -2.06
N LEU A 180 -30.48 -22.30 -1.19
CA LEU A 180 -30.32 -22.81 0.17
C LEU A 180 -31.59 -22.63 1.02
N ILE A 181 -32.21 -21.45 0.98
CA ILE A 181 -33.44 -21.16 1.75
C ILE A 181 -34.60 -22.07 1.31
N VAL A 182 -34.81 -22.21 -0.01
CA VAL A 182 -35.86 -23.07 -0.58
C VAL A 182 -35.60 -24.54 -0.21
N SER A 183 -34.34 -24.97 -0.24
CA SER A 183 -33.96 -26.34 0.15
C SER A 183 -34.28 -26.63 1.61
N ILE A 184 -34.03 -25.67 2.52
CA ILE A 184 -34.38 -25.78 3.94
C ILE A 184 -35.90 -25.80 4.13
N ALA A 185 -36.63 -24.93 3.42
CA ALA A 185 -38.09 -24.88 3.48
C ALA A 185 -38.73 -26.21 3.04
N MET A 186 -38.14 -26.89 2.05
CA MET A 186 -38.62 -28.20 1.58
C MET A 186 -38.53 -29.31 2.62
N ILE A 187 -37.67 -29.20 3.65
CA ILE A 187 -37.59 -30.19 4.74
C ILE A 187 -38.92 -30.29 5.50
N PHE A 188 -39.63 -29.16 5.64
CA PHE A 188 -40.93 -29.10 6.34
C PHE A 188 -42.08 -29.69 5.52
N ILE A 189 -41.90 -29.86 4.20
CA ILE A 189 -42.89 -30.46 3.30
C ILE A 189 -42.58 -31.94 3.07
N SER A 190 -41.31 -32.24 2.76
CA SER A 190 -40.81 -33.60 2.52
C SER A 190 -39.37 -33.72 2.99
N THR A 191 -39.16 -34.40 4.12
CA THR A 191 -37.84 -34.52 4.75
C THR A 191 -36.81 -35.18 3.83
N GLY A 192 -37.18 -36.25 3.12
CA GLY A 192 -36.25 -36.96 2.22
C GLY A 192 -35.76 -36.09 1.06
N ILE A 193 -36.69 -35.41 0.37
CA ILE A 193 -36.35 -34.53 -0.76
C ILE A 193 -35.60 -33.29 -0.25
N GLY A 194 -36.02 -32.71 0.86
CA GLY A 194 -35.38 -31.53 1.47
C GLY A 194 -33.91 -31.78 1.83
N ILE A 195 -33.57 -32.93 2.43
CA ILE A 195 -32.17 -33.27 2.76
C ILE A 195 -31.31 -33.33 1.50
N ILE A 196 -31.79 -33.98 0.43
CA ILE A 196 -31.05 -34.09 -0.85
C ILE A 196 -30.83 -32.70 -1.46
N LEU A 197 -31.86 -31.84 -1.46
CA LEU A 197 -31.74 -30.48 -1.97
C LEU A 197 -30.77 -29.63 -1.15
N VAL A 198 -30.74 -29.76 0.18
CA VAL A 198 -29.78 -29.04 1.03
C VAL A 198 -28.34 -29.47 0.72
N ILE A 199 -28.08 -30.77 0.56
CA ILE A 199 -26.75 -31.27 0.19
C ILE A 199 -26.34 -30.71 -1.18
N ALA A 200 -27.26 -30.70 -2.15
CA ALA A 200 -27.02 -30.12 -3.47
C ALA A 200 -26.75 -28.61 -3.40
N ALA A 201 -27.51 -27.87 -2.59
CA ALA A 201 -27.35 -26.42 -2.39
C ALA A 201 -26.03 -26.06 -1.73
N ILE A 202 -25.65 -26.77 -0.66
CA ILE A 202 -24.34 -26.58 -0.01
C ILE A 202 -23.21 -26.87 -1.00
N SER A 203 -23.29 -27.98 -1.74
CA SER A 203 -22.27 -28.35 -2.73
C SER A 203 -22.14 -27.29 -3.82
N PHE A 204 -23.26 -26.81 -4.36
CA PHE A 204 -23.28 -25.72 -5.34
C PHE A 204 -22.69 -24.42 -4.78
N ASN A 205 -23.02 -24.07 -3.53
CA ASN A 205 -22.51 -22.85 -2.90
C ASN A 205 -20.99 -22.90 -2.72
N ILE A 206 -20.46 -24.02 -2.23
CA ILE A 206 -19.01 -24.21 -2.07
C ILE A 206 -18.29 -24.18 -3.42
N LEU A 207 -18.79 -24.90 -4.43
CA LEU A 207 -18.16 -24.95 -5.75
C LEU A 207 -18.17 -23.59 -6.45
N SER A 208 -19.31 -22.90 -6.43
CA SER A 208 -19.42 -21.55 -7.01
C SER A 208 -18.56 -20.53 -6.26
N TYR A 209 -18.46 -20.66 -4.93
CA TYR A 209 -17.62 -19.80 -4.09
C TYR A 209 -16.15 -19.90 -4.51
N TYR A 210 -15.59 -21.10 -4.59
CA TYR A 210 -14.17 -21.28 -4.94
C TYR A 210 -13.86 -20.87 -6.38
N ARG A 211 -14.80 -21.10 -7.31
CA ARG A 211 -14.66 -20.63 -8.69
C ARG A 211 -14.50 -19.10 -8.74
N ILE A 212 -15.42 -18.36 -8.13
CA ILE A 212 -15.36 -16.88 -8.10
C ILE A 212 -14.14 -16.41 -7.28
N LYS A 213 -13.84 -17.07 -6.15
CA LYS A 213 -12.69 -16.72 -5.30
C LYS A 213 -11.36 -16.83 -6.07
N SER A 214 -11.22 -17.82 -6.95
CA SER A 214 -10.02 -17.98 -7.78
C SER A 214 -9.82 -16.83 -8.78
N GLU A 215 -10.90 -16.20 -9.26
CA GLU A 215 -10.84 -15.07 -10.18
C GLU A 215 -10.43 -13.76 -9.49
N ILE A 216 -10.76 -13.58 -8.20
CA ILE A 216 -10.41 -12.37 -7.44
C ILE A 216 -9.03 -12.43 -6.79
N LEU A 217 -8.49 -13.64 -6.55
CA LEU A 217 -7.25 -13.85 -5.80
C LEU A 217 -6.03 -13.11 -6.40
N PRO A 218 -5.84 -13.04 -7.74
CA PRO A 218 -4.72 -12.31 -8.34
C PRO A 218 -4.66 -10.83 -7.96
N TYR A 219 -5.80 -10.21 -7.63
CA TYR A 219 -5.91 -8.78 -7.34
C TYR A 219 -5.73 -8.45 -5.86
N MET A 220 -5.70 -9.45 -4.97
CA MET A 220 -5.60 -9.24 -3.52
C MET A 220 -4.35 -8.44 -3.14
N ASN A 221 -3.24 -8.60 -3.86
CA ASN A 221 -2.00 -7.89 -3.59
C ASN A 221 -2.13 -6.39 -3.91
N SER A 222 -2.75 -6.03 -5.03
CA SER A 222 -3.01 -4.63 -5.41
C SER A 222 -3.94 -3.95 -4.40
N LEU A 223 -5.02 -4.63 -4.00
CA LEU A 223 -5.97 -4.11 -3.02
C LEU A 223 -5.32 -3.95 -1.64
N LYS A 224 -4.43 -4.88 -1.26
CA LYS A 224 -3.64 -4.76 -0.04
C LYS A 224 -2.73 -3.55 -0.07
N TYR A 225 -2.08 -3.28 -1.20
CA TYR A 225 -1.24 -2.10 -1.35
C TYR A 225 -2.07 -0.82 -1.22
N VAL A 226 -3.24 -0.73 -1.87
CA VAL A 226 -4.16 0.40 -1.68
C VAL A 226 -4.60 0.55 -0.21
N MET A 227 -4.85 -0.57 0.47
CA MET A 227 -5.15 -0.54 1.91
C MET A 227 -3.95 -0.05 2.74
N GLY A 228 -2.72 -0.36 2.32
CA GLY A 228 -1.49 0.20 2.86
C GLY A 228 -1.44 1.72 2.69
N LEU A 229 -1.64 2.22 1.47
CA LEU A 229 -1.71 3.66 1.19
C LEU A 229 -2.75 4.36 2.08
N TYR A 230 -3.96 3.80 2.19
CA TYR A 230 -5.01 4.34 3.05
C TYR A 230 -4.59 4.36 4.52
N LYS A 231 -4.11 3.23 5.04
CA LYS A 231 -3.81 3.06 6.47
C LYS A 231 -2.65 3.95 6.90
N GLU A 232 -1.56 3.92 6.14
CA GLU A 232 -0.36 4.66 6.50
C GLU A 232 -0.48 6.14 6.15
N GLY A 233 -1.19 6.48 5.07
CA GLY A 233 -1.59 7.85 4.80
C GLY A 233 -2.40 8.44 5.95
N LYS A 234 -3.35 7.68 6.51
CA LYS A 234 -4.15 8.11 7.67
C LYS A 234 -3.31 8.24 8.95
N ASN A 235 -2.30 7.40 9.14
CA ASN A 235 -1.38 7.55 10.27
C ASN A 235 -0.56 8.84 10.13
N ILE A 236 -0.10 9.16 8.91
CA ILE A 236 0.67 10.37 8.60
C ILE A 236 -0.12 11.65 8.90
N THR A 237 -1.44 11.66 8.65
CA THR A 237 -2.28 12.84 9.01
C THR A 237 -2.31 13.11 10.52
N GLY A 238 -1.99 12.12 11.35
CA GLY A 238 -1.85 12.29 12.80
C GLY A 238 -0.67 13.17 13.21
N TYR A 239 0.28 13.43 12.31
CA TYR A 239 1.45 14.27 12.54
C TYR A 239 1.31 15.68 11.96
N LYS A 240 0.10 16.09 11.56
CA LYS A 240 -0.16 17.38 10.91
C LYS A 240 0.41 18.59 11.65
N ASP A 241 0.40 18.55 12.99
CA ASP A 241 0.92 19.63 13.82
C ASP A 241 2.44 19.82 13.68
N ASP A 242 3.20 18.75 13.40
CA ASP A 242 4.65 18.80 13.19
C ASP A 242 5.04 19.55 11.89
N PHE A 243 4.08 19.82 10.99
CA PHE A 243 4.31 20.48 9.69
C PHE A 243 3.77 21.91 9.62
N LYS A 244 3.32 22.49 10.74
CA LYS A 244 2.75 23.86 10.76
C LYS A 244 3.69 24.94 10.24
N GLU A 245 4.99 24.74 10.39
CA GLU A 245 6.02 25.69 9.95
C GLU A 245 6.26 25.65 8.43
N SER A 246 5.84 24.57 7.74
CA SER A 246 5.88 24.48 6.28
C SER A 246 4.45 24.47 5.72
N GLN A 247 4.01 25.60 5.18
CA GLN A 247 2.69 25.71 4.55
C GLN A 247 2.52 24.70 3.40
N ALA A 248 3.58 24.46 2.62
CA ALA A 248 3.56 23.53 1.50
C ALA A 248 3.34 22.07 1.96
N LEU A 249 4.10 21.60 2.96
CA LEU A 249 3.95 20.25 3.50
C LEU A 249 2.62 20.07 4.25
N SER A 250 2.19 21.10 4.99
CA SER A 250 0.88 21.11 5.65
C SER A 250 -0.27 20.98 4.63
N ASN A 251 -0.19 21.70 3.50
CA ASN A 251 -1.14 21.57 2.40
C ASN A 251 -1.16 20.15 1.82
N ARG A 252 0.02 19.52 1.63
CA ARG A 252 0.09 18.13 1.17
C ARG A 252 -0.52 17.14 2.16
N ILE A 253 -0.34 17.36 3.47
CA ILE A 253 -1.02 16.54 4.49
C ILE A 253 -2.53 16.70 4.43
N ASN A 254 -3.04 17.90 4.17
CA ASN A 254 -4.48 18.10 3.95
C ASN A 254 -4.99 17.32 2.73
N LEU A 255 -4.22 17.26 1.65
CA LEU A 255 -4.56 16.46 0.48
C LEU A 255 -4.59 14.95 0.81
N VAL A 256 -3.63 14.46 1.59
CA VAL A 256 -3.63 13.08 2.10
C VAL A 256 -4.85 12.83 3.00
N GLU A 257 -5.19 13.76 3.89
CA GLU A 257 -6.35 13.67 4.76
C GLU A 257 -7.66 13.55 3.96
N ASN A 258 -7.86 14.42 2.97
CA ASN A 258 -9.04 14.39 2.11
C ASN A 258 -9.13 13.07 1.33
N ALA A 259 -8.02 12.62 0.73
CA ALA A 259 -7.98 11.38 -0.03
C ALA A 259 -8.26 10.15 0.85
N THR A 260 -7.69 10.10 2.07
CA THR A 260 -8.02 9.01 3.01
C THR A 260 -9.48 9.05 3.46
N GLN A 261 -10.08 10.22 3.65
CA GLN A 261 -11.51 10.32 3.96
C GLN A 261 -12.38 9.77 2.83
N ALA A 262 -12.04 10.08 1.58
CA ALA A 262 -12.72 9.56 0.39
C ALA A 262 -12.59 8.02 0.27
N LEU A 263 -11.41 7.44 0.58
CA LEU A 263 -11.17 6.00 0.56
C LEU A 263 -11.79 5.23 1.74
N LYS A 264 -12.35 5.90 2.75
CA LYS A 264 -12.93 5.26 3.94
C LYS A 264 -14.00 4.19 3.62
N PRO A 265 -14.90 4.35 2.64
CA PRO A 265 -15.88 3.31 2.27
C PRO A 265 -15.24 2.05 1.68
N PHE A 266 -14.11 2.18 0.96
CA PHE A 266 -13.29 1.06 0.52
C PHE A 266 -12.66 0.34 1.72
N ALA A 267 -11.98 1.09 2.59
CA ALA A 267 -11.29 0.55 3.75
C ALA A 267 -12.22 -0.16 4.76
N LYS A 268 -13.44 0.35 4.97
CA LYS A 268 -14.43 -0.31 5.84
C LYS A 268 -14.81 -1.71 5.34
N LYS A 269 -14.83 -1.93 4.02
CA LYS A 269 -15.23 -3.21 3.41
C LYS A 269 -14.06 -4.18 3.32
N SER A 270 -12.84 -3.68 3.24
CA SER A 270 -11.62 -4.48 3.13
C SER A 270 -11.39 -5.44 4.30
N GLY A 271 -11.84 -5.07 5.50
CA GLY A 271 -11.77 -5.96 6.68
C GLY A 271 -12.56 -7.26 6.53
N PHE A 272 -13.65 -7.26 5.76
CA PHE A 272 -14.43 -8.48 5.49
C PHE A 272 -13.78 -9.36 4.41
N VAL A 273 -13.12 -8.73 3.44
CA VAL A 273 -12.48 -9.39 2.29
C VAL A 273 -11.11 -9.97 2.68
N PHE A 274 -10.23 -9.18 3.30
CA PHE A 274 -8.88 -9.65 3.61
C PHE A 274 -8.83 -10.67 4.73
N ALA A 275 -9.79 -10.63 5.66
CA ALA A 275 -9.87 -11.62 6.72
C ALA A 275 -10.16 -13.04 6.19
N SER A 276 -10.88 -13.17 5.07
CA SER A 276 -11.16 -14.46 4.42
C SER A 276 -10.13 -14.85 3.35
N ALA A 277 -9.29 -13.91 2.92
CA ALA A 277 -8.25 -14.15 1.91
C ALA A 277 -6.99 -14.81 2.49
N TYR A 278 -6.66 -14.57 3.77
CA TYR A 278 -5.37 -15.01 4.35
C TYR A 278 -5.47 -16.10 5.42
N GLY A 279 -6.68 -16.57 5.75
CA GLY A 279 -6.91 -17.63 6.73
C GLY A 279 -6.45 -17.22 8.14
N GLY A 280 -7.39 -17.06 9.07
CA GLY A 280 -7.01 -16.85 10.46
C GLY A 280 -6.68 -18.17 11.16
N GLN A 281 -5.82 -18.12 12.19
CA GLN A 281 -5.56 -19.26 13.07
C GLN A 281 -6.60 -19.40 14.20
N SER A 282 -7.64 -18.57 14.23
CA SER A 282 -8.62 -18.56 15.33
C SER A 282 -9.86 -19.40 15.00
N ILE A 283 -10.56 -19.87 16.02
CA ILE A 283 -11.84 -20.59 15.85
C ILE A 283 -12.86 -19.72 15.12
N PHE A 284 -12.82 -18.41 15.35
CA PHE A 284 -13.72 -17.46 14.71
C PHE A 284 -13.45 -17.28 13.21
N SER A 285 -12.21 -17.42 12.74
CA SER A 285 -11.93 -17.40 11.31
C SER A 285 -12.49 -18.62 10.60
N PHE A 286 -12.42 -19.81 11.21
CA PHE A 286 -13.04 -21.01 10.63
C PHE A 286 -14.56 -20.84 10.47
N LEU A 287 -15.27 -20.37 11.50
CA LEU A 287 -16.70 -20.11 11.42
C LEU A 287 -17.05 -19.08 10.34
N ARG A 288 -16.24 -18.02 10.21
CA ARG A 288 -16.39 -17.00 9.17
C ARG A 288 -16.17 -17.58 7.78
N ASP A 289 -15.18 -18.45 7.61
CA ASP A 289 -14.87 -19.05 6.31
C ASP A 289 -16.01 -19.97 5.85
N TYR A 290 -16.59 -20.78 6.74
CA TYR A 290 -17.80 -21.55 6.43
C TYR A 290 -19.00 -20.66 6.12
N PHE A 291 -19.22 -19.60 6.91
CA PHE A 291 -20.27 -18.62 6.64
C PHE A 291 -20.11 -17.99 5.24
N ASN A 292 -18.88 -17.61 4.86
CA ASN A 292 -18.57 -17.04 3.56
C ASN A 292 -18.75 -18.05 2.42
N MET A 293 -18.36 -19.32 2.62
CA MET A 293 -18.57 -20.37 1.61
C MET A 293 -20.07 -20.64 1.36
N LEU A 294 -20.90 -20.52 2.40
CA LEU A 294 -22.35 -20.75 2.29
C LEU A 294 -23.12 -19.54 1.76
N THR A 295 -22.69 -18.32 2.06
CA THR A 295 -23.43 -17.08 1.78
C THR A 295 -22.78 -16.16 0.75
N HIS A 296 -21.53 -16.43 0.37
CA HIS A 296 -20.69 -15.58 -0.49
C HIS A 296 -20.52 -14.15 0.03
N PHE A 297 -20.65 -13.93 1.34
CA PHE A 297 -20.69 -12.60 1.92
C PHE A 297 -19.43 -11.76 1.67
N ASP A 298 -18.24 -12.36 1.81
CA ASP A 298 -16.97 -11.72 1.48
C ASP A 298 -16.85 -11.36 -0.02
N LEU A 299 -17.39 -12.18 -0.92
CA LEU A 299 -17.44 -11.89 -2.37
C LEU A 299 -18.40 -10.73 -2.68
N ILE A 300 -19.54 -10.66 -2.01
CA ILE A 300 -20.46 -9.50 -2.10
C ILE A 300 -19.77 -8.24 -1.58
N MET A 301 -19.05 -8.35 -0.46
CA MET A 301 -18.27 -7.23 0.10
C MET A 301 -17.11 -6.83 -0.80
N PHE A 302 -16.47 -7.79 -1.47
CA PHE A 302 -15.44 -7.54 -2.48
C PHE A 302 -16.00 -6.70 -3.62
N ASN A 303 -17.14 -7.07 -4.20
CA ASN A 303 -17.77 -6.29 -5.27
C ASN A 303 -18.07 -4.86 -4.84
N LYS A 304 -18.67 -4.71 -3.66
CA LYS A 304 -18.94 -3.39 -3.10
C LYS A 304 -17.64 -2.64 -2.85
N MET A 305 -16.58 -3.30 -2.38
CA MET A 305 -15.26 -2.72 -2.12
C MET A 305 -14.66 -2.16 -3.40
N ILE A 306 -14.59 -2.94 -4.48
CA ILE A 306 -14.08 -2.52 -5.79
C ILE A 306 -14.86 -1.34 -6.34
N LYS A 307 -16.20 -1.32 -6.23
CA LYS A 307 -16.99 -0.17 -6.69
C LYS A 307 -16.65 1.15 -5.98
N ASN A 308 -16.31 1.14 -4.69
CA ASN A 308 -15.83 2.38 -4.06
C ASN A 308 -14.35 2.66 -4.36
N LEU A 309 -13.56 1.64 -4.70
CA LEU A 309 -12.19 1.88 -5.15
C LEU A 309 -12.22 2.64 -6.48
N ASP A 310 -13.04 2.18 -7.42
CA ASP A 310 -13.24 2.79 -8.73
C ASP A 310 -13.75 4.23 -8.60
N ALA A 311 -14.76 4.46 -7.75
CA ALA A 311 -15.28 5.79 -7.46
C ALA A 311 -14.28 6.73 -6.74
N SER A 312 -13.19 6.20 -6.18
CA SER A 312 -12.15 6.94 -5.46
C SER A 312 -10.78 6.76 -6.11
N TYR A 313 -10.72 6.43 -7.40
CA TYR A 313 -9.47 6.19 -8.11
C TYR A 313 -8.53 7.40 -8.04
N ASP A 314 -9.05 8.60 -8.31
CA ASP A 314 -8.26 9.84 -8.26
C ASP A 314 -7.71 10.11 -6.85
N ASP A 315 -8.40 9.67 -5.80
CA ASP A 315 -7.92 9.80 -4.44
C ASP A 315 -6.83 8.78 -4.10
N VAL A 316 -6.87 7.57 -4.68
CA VAL A 316 -5.75 6.61 -4.62
C VAL A 316 -4.52 7.24 -5.29
N ASP A 317 -4.71 7.83 -6.47
CA ASP A 317 -3.65 8.48 -7.22
C ASP A 317 -3.03 9.65 -6.45
N ARG A 318 -3.86 10.50 -5.83
CA ARG A 318 -3.42 11.55 -4.90
C ARG A 318 -2.62 11.01 -3.72
N LEU A 319 -2.99 9.85 -3.17
CA LEU A 319 -2.21 9.22 -2.11
C LEU A 319 -0.85 8.74 -2.64
N ILE A 320 -0.81 8.10 -3.81
CA ILE A 320 0.45 7.67 -4.44
C ILE A 320 1.37 8.88 -4.62
N GLY A 321 0.87 9.96 -5.22
CA GLY A 321 1.66 11.17 -5.47
C GLY A 321 2.14 11.87 -4.20
N ASN A 322 1.26 12.11 -3.22
CA ASN A 322 1.66 12.85 -2.01
C ASN A 322 2.52 12.03 -1.06
N LEU A 323 2.23 10.74 -0.87
CA LEU A 323 3.08 9.85 -0.05
C LEU A 323 4.42 9.59 -0.75
N GLY A 324 4.40 9.42 -2.07
CA GLY A 324 5.61 9.30 -2.88
C GLY A 324 6.50 10.55 -2.81
N TYR A 325 5.90 11.75 -2.80
CA TYR A 325 6.61 13.00 -2.60
C TYR A 325 7.36 13.05 -1.26
N PHE A 326 6.69 12.72 -0.14
CA PHE A 326 7.34 12.68 1.17
C PHE A 326 8.52 11.71 1.21
N ASP A 327 8.38 10.52 0.64
CA ASP A 327 9.47 9.54 0.57
C ASP A 327 10.64 10.04 -0.28
N SER A 328 10.33 10.70 -1.41
CA SER A 328 11.31 11.23 -2.36
C SER A 328 12.14 12.37 -1.77
N ILE A 329 11.51 13.36 -1.12
CA ILE A 329 12.26 14.47 -0.50
C ILE A 329 13.16 13.98 0.64
N ILE A 330 12.73 12.96 1.40
CA ILE A 330 13.55 12.33 2.44
C ILE A 330 14.74 11.58 1.81
N ALA A 331 14.51 10.87 0.70
CA ALA A 331 15.59 10.18 -0.02
C ALA A 331 16.62 11.16 -0.58
N ILE A 332 16.18 12.28 -1.16
CA ILE A 332 17.07 13.35 -1.66
C ILE A 332 17.89 13.95 -0.51
N GLY A 333 17.24 14.28 0.62
CA GLY A 333 17.94 14.77 1.82
C GLY A 333 18.97 13.77 2.34
N SER A 334 18.60 12.49 2.41
CA SER A 334 19.51 11.40 2.78
C SER A 334 20.71 11.27 1.85
N TYR A 335 20.51 11.48 0.54
CA TYR A 335 21.59 11.43 -0.44
C TYR A 335 22.54 12.61 -0.27
N ARG A 336 22.03 13.83 -0.07
CA ARG A 336 22.85 15.02 0.20
C ARG A 336 23.72 14.85 1.44
N GLU A 337 23.19 14.24 2.51
CA GLU A 337 23.95 13.96 3.73
C GLU A 337 25.00 12.85 3.55
N ALA A 338 24.81 11.95 2.60
CA ALA A 338 25.75 10.88 2.29
C ALA A 338 26.96 11.33 1.45
N LEU A 339 26.92 12.53 0.87
CA LEU A 339 27.99 13.08 0.04
C LEU A 339 28.97 13.90 0.89
N ASP A 340 30.26 13.71 0.67
CA ASP A 340 31.31 14.51 1.32
C ASP A 340 31.24 15.99 0.92
N ALA A 341 30.86 16.26 -0.33
CA ALA A 341 30.66 17.60 -0.86
C ALA A 341 29.53 17.62 -1.89
N TRP A 342 28.64 18.62 -1.77
CA TRP A 342 27.61 18.94 -2.74
C TRP A 342 27.37 20.46 -2.75
N CYS A 343 26.78 20.98 -3.82
CA CYS A 343 26.40 22.38 -3.91
C CYS A 343 24.97 22.53 -4.42
N LYS A 344 24.33 23.65 -4.07
CA LYS A 344 23.06 24.06 -4.67
C LYS A 344 23.38 24.88 -5.92
N PRO A 345 22.85 24.51 -7.11
CA PRO A 345 23.08 25.30 -8.31
C PRO A 345 22.43 26.69 -8.17
N ALA A 346 23.18 27.72 -8.56
CA ALA A 346 22.66 29.06 -8.75
C ALA A 346 22.20 29.21 -10.21
N TYR A 347 21.08 29.90 -10.42
CA TYR A 347 20.51 30.10 -11.75
C TYR A 347 20.55 31.58 -12.11
N GLU A 348 21.12 31.90 -13.26
CA GLU A 348 21.14 33.25 -13.82
C GLU A 348 20.17 33.33 -15.00
N GLU A 349 19.15 34.20 -14.89
CA GLU A 349 18.17 34.41 -15.96
C GLU A 349 18.84 34.92 -17.24
N GLY A 350 18.45 34.36 -18.39
CA GLY A 350 18.96 34.76 -19.70
C GLY A 350 20.32 34.16 -20.09
N SER A 351 20.94 33.35 -19.23
CA SER A 351 22.16 32.60 -19.55
C SER A 351 21.85 31.17 -20.02
N ILE A 352 22.52 30.71 -21.07
CA ILE A 352 22.47 29.32 -21.54
C ILE A 352 23.87 28.73 -21.37
N GLY A 353 24.06 27.91 -20.34
CA GLY A 353 25.32 27.25 -20.06
C GLY A 353 25.41 26.73 -18.63
N ILE A 354 26.47 25.96 -18.36
CA ILE A 354 26.82 25.51 -17.02
C ILE A 354 28.17 26.12 -16.68
N LYS A 355 28.23 26.88 -15.58
CA LYS A 355 29.48 27.31 -14.96
C LYS A 355 29.70 26.49 -13.71
N ALA A 356 30.81 25.75 -13.67
CA ALA A 356 31.18 24.94 -12.52
C ALA A 356 32.55 25.37 -12.01
N GLU A 357 32.66 25.52 -10.69
CA GLU A 357 33.90 25.84 -9.99
C GLU A 357 34.14 24.73 -8.93
N ASN A 358 35.40 24.41 -8.64
CA ASN A 358 35.79 23.39 -7.66
C ASN A 358 35.16 22.00 -7.91
N MET A 359 35.07 21.58 -9.17
CA MET A 359 34.62 20.23 -9.51
C MET A 359 35.57 19.18 -8.92
N TYR A 360 35.01 18.13 -8.33
CA TYR A 360 35.76 16.95 -7.90
C TYR A 360 35.32 15.74 -8.72
N HIS A 361 36.24 14.81 -8.96
CA HIS A 361 35.88 13.51 -9.52
C HIS A 361 35.52 12.57 -8.36
N PRO A 362 34.30 12.00 -8.33
CA PRO A 362 33.89 11.05 -7.29
C PRO A 362 34.72 9.76 -7.26
#